data_AF-A0A818TPN7-F1
#
_entry.id   AF-A0A818TPN7-F1
#
_cell.length_a   1.000
_cell.length_b   1.000
_cell.length_c   1.000
_cell.angle_alpha   90.00
_cell.angle_beta   90.00
_cell.angle_gamma   90.00
#
_symmetry.space_group_name_H-M   'P 1'
#
loop_
_entity.id
_entity.type
_entity.pdbx_description
1 polymer ?
#
loop_
_entity_poly.entity_id
_entity_poly.type
_entity_poly.pdbx_seq_one_letter_code
_entity_poly.pdbx_strand_id
1 'polypeptide(L)'
;MIIFFISSVSAQQCDQSVETARFDCHPEPFASSEKCLARYCCWKPIFSPTNRSTNSLEVNVPSCYYPRDFPTYKIITNESTVFGQRLTIVKQQTTYMPNEILNLTVDLLYETAQRFRLRIYDSTKKRFEVPLEVPVVETKVNVTDYEVSLSQAPFAILVKRKSTGVTLFDSSTSPLIYADQFIKFSSYLSSPFLYGLGEHRQPLLINVTNEWRKLTFWTRDQYPVQNVNLYGKYIHTRHFPVHQYFMIHIR
;
A
#
# COMPACT_ATOMS: atom_id res chain seq x y z
N MET A 1 41.32 26.67 -0.95
CA MET A 1 41.09 25.22 -1.13
C MET A 1 39.59 25.00 -1.18
N ILE A 2 39.02 24.85 -2.37
CA ILE A 2 37.57 24.66 -2.57
C ILE A 2 37.28 23.19 -2.29
N ILE A 3 36.55 22.91 -1.21
CA ILE A 3 36.11 21.55 -0.87
C ILE A 3 34.85 21.28 -1.69
N PHE A 4 34.99 20.49 -2.74
CA PHE A 4 33.84 19.92 -3.45
C PHE A 4 33.26 18.80 -2.58
N PHE A 5 32.10 19.03 -1.98
CA PHE A 5 31.26 17.95 -1.48
C PHE A 5 30.67 17.21 -2.68
N ILE A 6 31.28 16.09 -3.06
CA ILE A 6 30.66 15.14 -3.97
C ILE A 6 29.52 14.48 -3.18
N SER A 7 28.30 15.01 -3.32
CA SER A 7 27.12 14.26 -2.94
C SER A 7 27.03 13.05 -3.86
N SER A 8 27.30 11.86 -3.33
CA SER A 8 27.05 10.61 -4.04
C SER A 8 25.56 10.52 -4.35
N VAL A 9 25.17 10.87 -5.58
CA VAL A 9 23.85 10.52 -6.10
C VAL A 9 23.87 9.00 -6.23
N SER A 10 23.29 8.29 -5.27
CA SER A 10 23.05 6.85 -5.39
C SER A 10 22.31 6.64 -6.70
N ALA A 11 22.92 5.89 -7.63
CA ALA A 11 22.25 5.54 -8.87
C ALA A 11 21.01 4.71 -8.51
N GLN A 12 19.85 5.27 -8.81
CA GLN A 12 18.56 4.70 -8.49
C GLN A 12 18.45 3.25 -8.98
N GLN A 13 18.04 2.32 -8.10
CA GLN A 13 18.00 0.89 -8.45
C GLN A 13 16.78 0.55 -9.31
N CYS A 14 16.91 0.77 -10.62
CA CYS A 14 15.88 0.52 -11.63
C CYS A 14 15.93 -0.88 -12.27
N ASP A 15 16.67 -1.82 -11.70
CA ASP A 15 16.81 -3.20 -12.22
C ASP A 15 15.64 -4.12 -11.78
N GLN A 16 14.40 -3.64 -11.91
CA GLN A 16 13.24 -4.51 -11.80
C GLN A 16 13.02 -5.21 -13.15
N SER A 17 13.65 -6.37 -13.28
CA SER A 17 13.56 -7.23 -14.48
C SER A 17 12.15 -7.74 -14.73
N VAL A 18 11.37 -7.97 -13.67
CA VAL A 18 9.99 -8.47 -13.75
C VAL A 18 9.00 -7.31 -13.85
N GLU A 19 8.33 -7.18 -15.00
CA GLU A 19 7.41 -6.08 -15.26
C GLU A 19 6.19 -6.08 -14.33
N THR A 20 5.67 -7.27 -14.00
CA THR A 20 4.53 -7.45 -13.08
C THR A 20 4.85 -7.08 -11.63
N ALA A 21 6.12 -6.87 -11.27
CA ALA A 21 6.53 -6.43 -9.93
C ALA A 21 6.57 -4.89 -9.79
N ARG A 22 6.46 -4.14 -10.89
CA ARG A 22 6.62 -2.67 -10.89
C ARG A 22 5.45 -1.93 -10.27
N PHE A 23 5.61 -1.22 -9.17
CA PHE A 23 4.56 -0.37 -8.57
C PHE A 23 4.51 1.03 -9.15
N ASP A 24 3.31 1.50 -9.50
CA ASP A 24 3.11 2.78 -10.19
C ASP A 24 3.49 3.97 -9.31
N CYS A 25 4.48 4.74 -9.76
CA CYS A 25 4.96 5.94 -9.10
C CYS A 25 4.32 7.24 -9.65
N HIS A 26 3.55 7.13 -10.74
CA HIS A 26 2.80 8.24 -11.31
C HIS A 26 1.35 7.83 -11.59
N PRO A 27 0.55 7.60 -10.53
CA PRO A 27 -0.85 7.16 -10.65
C PRO A 27 -1.79 8.20 -11.27
N GLU A 28 -1.35 9.46 -11.37
CA GLU A 28 -2.07 10.52 -12.07
C GLU A 28 -1.95 10.35 -13.59
N PRO A 29 -2.96 10.82 -14.35
CA PRO A 29 -2.90 10.77 -15.81
C PRO A 29 -1.66 11.47 -16.40
N PHE A 30 -1.28 11.06 -17.61
CA PHE A 30 -0.22 11.69 -18.42
C PHE A 30 1.17 11.62 -17.77
N ALA A 31 1.56 10.42 -17.33
CA ALA A 31 2.93 10.11 -16.96
C ALA A 31 3.88 10.32 -18.14
N SER A 32 5.05 10.90 -17.88
CA SER A 32 6.12 11.15 -18.86
C SER A 32 7.46 10.82 -18.21
N SER A 33 8.49 10.61 -19.02
CA SER A 33 9.84 10.36 -18.53
C SER A 33 10.31 11.50 -17.62
N GLU A 34 10.11 12.77 -18.02
CA GLU A 34 10.55 13.90 -17.21
C GLU A 34 9.84 13.95 -15.86
N LYS A 35 8.50 13.83 -15.85
CA LYS A 35 7.72 13.83 -14.59
C LYS A 35 8.06 12.65 -13.68
N CYS A 36 8.38 11.49 -14.26
CA CYS A 36 8.76 10.30 -13.51
C CYS A 36 10.13 10.46 -12.83
N LEU A 37 11.13 10.91 -13.58
CA LEU A 37 12.48 11.12 -13.06
C LEU A 37 12.51 12.26 -12.03
N ALA A 38 11.70 13.30 -12.21
CA ALA A 38 11.53 14.37 -11.22
C ALA A 38 10.98 13.87 -9.87
N ARG A 39 10.31 12.71 -9.85
CA ARG A 39 9.82 12.02 -8.66
C ARG A 39 10.83 11.05 -8.04
N TYR A 40 12.07 11.02 -8.55
CA TYR A 40 13.07 10.00 -8.22
C TYR A 40 12.52 8.60 -8.44
N CYS A 41 11.82 8.39 -9.56
CA CYS A 41 11.25 7.12 -9.99
C CYS A 41 11.86 6.61 -11.29
N CYS A 42 11.72 5.30 -11.52
CA CYS A 42 12.29 4.64 -12.68
C CYS A 42 11.34 4.75 -13.87
N TRP A 43 11.88 5.15 -15.01
CA TRP A 43 11.14 5.17 -16.27
C TRP A 43 11.61 4.04 -17.18
N LYS A 44 10.69 3.16 -17.58
CA LYS A 44 10.91 2.18 -18.63
C LYS A 44 9.66 2.08 -19.50
N PRO A 45 9.72 2.49 -20.77
CA PRO A 45 8.56 2.41 -21.65
C PRO A 45 8.16 0.95 -21.85
N ILE A 46 6.86 0.71 -21.93
CA ILE A 46 6.31 -0.61 -22.24
C ILE A 46 6.13 -0.69 -23.74
N PHE A 47 6.94 -1.53 -24.38
CA PHE A 47 6.77 -1.87 -25.78
C PHE A 47 5.68 -2.93 -25.90
N SER A 48 4.41 -2.53 -25.88
CA SER A 48 3.34 -3.44 -26.32
C SER A 48 3.21 -3.34 -27.85
N PRO A 49 3.43 -4.44 -28.60
CA PRO A 49 3.21 -4.45 -30.05
C PRO A 49 1.73 -4.26 -30.43
N THR A 50 0.83 -4.52 -29.48
CA THR A 50 -0.60 -4.33 -29.60
C THR A 50 -1.02 -3.17 -28.70
N ASN A 51 -1.61 -2.14 -29.32
CA ASN A 51 -2.14 -0.92 -28.72
C ASN A 51 -1.08 0.14 -28.36
N ARG A 52 -0.78 1.00 -29.35
CA ARG A 52 -0.70 2.45 -29.11
C ARG A 52 -2.06 2.92 -28.61
N SER A 53 -2.40 2.59 -27.37
CA SER A 53 -3.58 3.14 -26.70
C SER A 53 -3.23 4.58 -26.37
N THR A 54 -3.76 5.51 -27.15
CA THR A 54 -3.77 6.95 -26.89
C THR A 54 -4.64 7.32 -25.69
N ASN A 55 -5.29 6.33 -25.06
CA ASN A 55 -6.13 6.53 -23.88
C ASN A 55 -5.33 6.31 -22.60
N SER A 56 -4.99 7.42 -21.94
CA SER A 56 -4.34 7.50 -20.61
C SER A 56 -5.17 6.92 -19.44
N LEU A 57 -6.18 6.11 -19.73
CA LEU A 57 -7.16 5.57 -18.78
C LEU A 57 -7.08 4.04 -18.61
N GLU A 58 -6.38 3.33 -19.48
CA GLU A 58 -6.20 1.88 -19.34
C GLU A 58 -5.12 1.59 -18.28
N VAL A 59 -5.51 0.89 -17.21
CA VAL A 59 -4.57 0.44 -16.17
C VAL A 59 -3.77 -0.72 -16.75
N ASN A 60 -2.45 -0.56 -16.83
CA ASN A 60 -1.53 -1.59 -17.29
C ASN A 60 -0.28 -1.57 -16.40
N VAL A 61 0.71 -2.39 -16.73
CA VAL A 61 2.06 -2.26 -16.17
C VAL A 61 2.45 -0.77 -16.23
N PRO A 62 3.02 -0.18 -15.17
CA PRO A 62 3.39 1.21 -15.18
C PRO A 62 4.74 1.42 -15.87
N SER A 63 4.81 2.41 -16.77
CA SER A 63 6.09 2.86 -17.34
C SER A 63 6.92 3.65 -16.32
N CYS A 64 6.25 4.35 -15.39
CA CYS A 64 6.88 5.02 -14.26
C CYS A 64 6.68 4.21 -12.96
N TYR A 65 7.75 3.72 -12.36
CA TYR A 65 7.64 2.84 -11.19
C TYR A 65 8.66 3.14 -10.10
N TYR A 66 8.34 2.71 -8.88
CA TYR A 66 9.27 2.91 -7.76
C TYR A 66 10.55 2.06 -7.94
N PRO A 67 11.73 2.63 -7.67
CA PRO A 67 12.94 1.85 -7.52
C PRO A 67 12.88 0.99 -6.25
N ARG A 68 13.78 0.02 -6.14
CA ARG A 68 13.87 -0.84 -4.93
C ARG A 68 14.29 -0.05 -3.68
N ASP A 69 15.14 0.95 -3.87
CA ASP A 69 15.68 1.82 -2.82
C ASP A 69 14.84 3.10 -2.61
N PHE A 70 13.58 3.11 -3.05
CA PHE A 70 12.72 4.29 -2.88
C PHE A 70 12.58 4.66 -1.40
N PRO A 71 12.73 5.95 -1.02
CA PRO A 71 12.65 6.35 0.37
C PRO A 71 11.30 5.99 1.00
N THR A 72 11.36 5.23 2.09
CA THR A 72 10.19 4.78 2.86
C THR A 72 10.50 4.85 4.36
N TYR A 73 9.52 4.51 5.18
CA TYR A 73 9.65 4.55 6.63
C TYR A 73 10.62 3.47 7.14
N LYS A 74 11.21 3.71 8.31
CA LYS A 74 11.97 2.74 9.09
C LYS A 74 11.51 2.75 10.55
N ILE A 75 11.62 1.62 11.24
CA ILE A 75 11.30 1.50 12.66
C ILE A 75 12.43 2.10 13.50
N ILE A 76 12.06 3.02 14.40
CA ILE A 76 12.96 3.64 15.39
C ILE A 76 12.78 3.01 16.76
N THR A 77 11.53 2.89 17.21
CA THR A 77 11.21 2.25 18.49
C THR A 77 10.20 1.12 18.29
N ASN A 78 10.31 0.10 19.13
CA ASN A 78 9.36 -1.00 19.23
C ASN A 78 9.14 -1.30 20.71
N GLU A 79 7.99 -0.89 21.21
CA GLU A 79 7.62 -0.99 22.61
C GLU A 79 6.54 -2.06 22.78
N SER A 80 6.68 -2.90 23.80
CA SER A 80 5.60 -3.83 24.17
C SER A 80 4.49 -3.07 24.89
N THR A 81 3.25 -3.35 24.52
CA THR A 81 2.06 -2.76 25.16
C THR A 81 1.13 -3.87 25.66
N VAL A 82 0.09 -3.48 26.40
CA VAL A 82 -0.94 -4.42 26.87
C VAL A 82 -1.69 -5.09 25.72
N PHE A 83 -1.89 -4.39 24.60
CA PHE A 83 -2.60 -4.87 23.41
C PHE A 83 -1.69 -5.53 22.36
N GLY A 84 -0.37 -5.45 22.53
CA GLY A 84 0.59 -5.98 21.57
C GLY A 84 1.89 -5.18 21.53
N GLN A 85 2.07 -4.42 20.45
CA GLN A 85 3.26 -3.60 20.23
C GLN A 85 2.88 -2.22 19.72
N ARG A 86 3.71 -1.24 20.05
CA ARG A 86 3.67 0.12 19.51
C ARG A 86 5.00 0.45 18.88
N LEU A 87 4.98 0.86 17.62
CA LEU A 87 6.17 1.26 16.87
C LEU A 87 6.14 2.75 16.61
N THR A 88 7.32 3.37 16.64
CA THR A 88 7.54 4.67 16.02
C THR A 88 8.28 4.45 14.72
N ILE A 89 7.68 4.87 13.61
CA ILE A 89 8.29 4.78 12.28
C ILE A 89 8.57 6.18 11.74
N VAL A 90 9.73 6.35 11.11
CA VAL A 90 10.15 7.65 10.55
C VAL A 90 10.60 7.51 9.12
N LYS A 91 10.31 8.52 8.30
CA LYS A 91 10.72 8.64 6.91
C LYS A 91 11.57 9.90 6.74
N GLN A 92 12.59 9.85 5.88
CA GLN A 92 13.32 11.04 5.48
C GLN A 92 12.46 11.92 4.58
N GLN A 93 12.62 13.24 4.68
CA GLN A 93 11.88 14.17 3.84
C GLN A 93 12.18 13.91 2.36
N THR A 94 11.13 13.85 1.54
CA THR A 94 11.23 13.75 0.09
C THR A 94 10.45 14.88 -0.58
N THR A 95 10.74 15.14 -1.85
CA THR A 95 9.98 16.07 -2.68
C THR A 95 8.85 15.38 -3.46
N TYR A 96 8.68 14.07 -3.27
CA TYR A 96 7.77 13.23 -4.06
C TYR A 96 6.30 13.64 -3.88
N MET A 97 5.87 13.85 -2.63
CA MET A 97 4.49 14.21 -2.29
C MET A 97 4.47 15.43 -1.37
N PRO A 98 3.54 16.38 -1.58
CA PRO A 98 3.34 17.47 -0.64
C PRO A 98 2.72 16.93 0.66
N ASN A 99 3.03 17.60 1.78
CA ASN A 99 2.43 17.34 3.08
C ASN A 99 2.56 15.88 3.56
N GLU A 100 3.70 15.24 3.30
CA GLU A 100 4.04 13.95 3.89
C GLU A 100 4.20 14.06 5.41
N ILE A 101 3.67 13.07 6.12
CA ILE A 101 3.79 12.96 7.57
C ILE A 101 4.98 12.06 7.88
N LEU A 102 6.10 12.66 8.26
CA LEU A 102 7.38 11.95 8.35
C LEU A 102 7.50 11.05 9.58
N ASN A 103 6.74 11.31 10.64
CA ASN A 103 6.73 10.53 11.88
C ASN A 103 5.34 9.93 12.08
N LEU A 104 5.26 8.61 12.21
CA LEU A 104 4.00 7.91 12.43
C LEU A 104 4.13 6.96 13.62
N THR A 105 3.00 6.74 14.28
CA THR A 105 2.85 5.70 15.29
C THR A 105 2.09 4.53 14.67
N VAL A 106 2.60 3.32 14.92
CA VAL A 106 1.97 2.08 14.48
C VAL A 106 1.60 1.25 15.69
N ASP A 107 0.32 0.97 15.87
CA ASP A 107 -0.15 0.03 16.88
C ASP A 107 -0.46 -1.31 16.23
N LEU A 108 0.12 -2.38 16.76
CA LEU A 108 -0.14 -3.77 16.41
C LEU A 108 -0.99 -4.39 17.53
N LEU A 109 -2.26 -4.62 17.26
CA LEU A 109 -3.22 -5.12 18.25
C LEU A 109 -3.57 -6.58 17.97
N TYR A 110 -3.33 -7.44 18.96
CA TYR A 110 -3.62 -8.87 18.91
C TYR A 110 -4.98 -9.14 19.56
N GLU A 111 -6.04 -8.80 18.85
CA GLU A 111 -7.39 -8.71 19.41
C GLU A 111 -7.97 -10.09 19.77
N THR A 112 -7.87 -11.04 18.84
CA THR A 112 -8.32 -12.43 19.06
C THR A 112 -7.35 -13.40 18.39
N ALA A 113 -7.57 -14.71 18.61
CA ALA A 113 -6.76 -15.74 17.97
C ALA A 113 -6.79 -15.66 16.43
N GLN A 114 -7.88 -15.14 15.84
CA GLN A 114 -8.06 -15.02 14.38
C GLN A 114 -8.09 -13.57 13.87
N ARG A 115 -8.10 -12.57 14.76
CA ARG A 115 -8.21 -11.16 14.38
C ARG A 115 -7.00 -10.36 14.85
N PHE A 116 -6.24 -9.89 13.86
CA PHE A 116 -5.15 -8.95 14.01
C PHE A 116 -5.61 -7.58 13.53
N ARG A 117 -5.21 -6.51 14.23
CA ARG A 117 -5.48 -5.14 13.79
C ARG A 117 -4.20 -4.33 13.75
N LEU A 118 -4.00 -3.70 12.60
CA LEU A 118 -2.94 -2.73 12.35
C LEU A 118 -3.54 -1.32 12.33
N ARG A 119 -2.95 -0.40 13.08
CA ARG A 119 -3.28 1.03 13.00
C ARG A 119 -2.01 1.82 12.70
N ILE A 120 -2.04 2.67 11.68
CA ILE A 120 -0.95 3.60 11.33
C ILE A 120 -1.55 5.01 11.37
N TYR A 121 -1.02 5.87 12.22
CA TYR A 121 -1.58 7.19 12.45
C TYR A 121 -0.53 8.23 12.84
N ASP A 122 -0.90 9.48 12.69
CA ASP A 122 -0.16 10.63 13.22
C ASP A 122 -0.55 10.83 14.69
N SER A 123 0.41 10.69 15.60
CA SER A 123 0.21 10.87 17.04
C SER A 123 0.26 12.35 17.47
N THR A 124 0.77 13.24 16.62
CA THR A 124 0.87 14.68 16.91
C THR A 124 -0.40 15.43 16.51
N LYS A 125 -1.08 14.96 15.46
CA LYS A 125 -2.32 15.57 14.95
C LYS A 125 -3.39 14.51 14.76
N LYS A 126 -4.49 14.64 15.50
CA LYS A 126 -5.66 13.79 15.32
C LYS A 126 -6.23 13.97 13.90
N ARG A 127 -6.33 12.87 13.17
CA ARG A 127 -6.90 12.80 11.82
C ARG A 127 -8.33 12.26 11.87
N PHE A 128 -9.04 12.38 10.75
CA PHE A 128 -10.35 11.76 10.62
C PHE A 128 -10.24 10.24 10.75
N GLU A 129 -10.97 9.67 11.70
CA GLU A 129 -11.23 8.23 11.81
C GLU A 129 -12.72 7.99 11.60
N VAL A 130 -13.06 6.93 10.88
CA VAL A 130 -14.46 6.55 10.68
C VAL A 130 -15.09 6.26 12.05
N PRO A 131 -16.19 6.93 12.42
CA PRO A 131 -16.87 6.68 13.69
C PRO A 131 -17.58 5.31 13.60
N LEU A 132 -16.87 4.27 14.04
CA LEU A 132 -17.37 2.91 14.08
C LEU A 132 -17.03 2.33 15.45
N GLU A 133 -17.99 1.63 16.04
CA GLU A 133 -17.73 0.83 17.23
C GLU A 133 -16.79 -0.32 16.85
N VAL A 134 -15.58 -0.25 17.39
CA VAL A 134 -14.55 -1.25 17.22
C VAL A 134 -14.33 -1.96 18.55
N PRO A 135 -14.06 -3.27 18.55
CA PRO A 135 -13.74 -4.00 19.78
C PRO A 135 -12.58 -3.34 20.53
N VAL A 136 -12.78 -3.11 21.83
CA VAL A 136 -11.73 -2.58 22.71
C VAL A 136 -10.80 -3.73 23.06
N VAL A 137 -9.49 -3.50 22.90
CA VAL A 137 -8.46 -4.49 23.20
C VAL A 137 -7.81 -4.11 24.53
N GLU A 138 -8.28 -4.71 25.61
CA GLU A 138 -7.72 -4.48 26.94
C GLU A 138 -6.39 -5.21 27.12
N THR A 139 -6.32 -6.45 26.65
CA THR A 139 -5.12 -7.30 26.71
C THR A 139 -4.96 -8.11 25.44
N LYS A 140 -3.71 -8.28 24.99
CA LYS A 140 -3.38 -9.17 23.87
C LYS A 140 -3.75 -10.61 24.18
N VAL A 141 -4.16 -11.35 23.16
CA VAL A 141 -4.39 -12.80 23.29
C VAL A 141 -3.06 -13.55 23.42
N ASN A 142 -3.04 -14.62 24.21
CA ASN A 142 -1.84 -15.45 24.42
C ASN A 142 -1.53 -16.37 23.23
N VAL A 143 -2.57 -16.86 22.54
CA VAL A 143 -2.45 -17.80 21.43
C VAL A 143 -3.17 -17.23 20.21
N THR A 144 -2.46 -17.24 19.09
CA THR A 144 -2.94 -16.76 17.78
C THR A 144 -2.76 -17.83 16.71
N ASP A 145 -3.62 -17.81 15.70
CA ASP A 145 -3.51 -18.64 14.49
C ASP A 145 -2.59 -18.01 13.43
N TYR A 146 -2.15 -16.77 13.68
CA TYR A 146 -1.27 -15.99 12.83
C TYR A 146 0.01 -15.59 13.56
N GLU A 147 1.07 -15.41 12.79
CA GLU A 147 2.36 -14.87 13.22
C GLU A 147 2.59 -13.53 12.52
N VAL A 148 3.11 -12.54 13.25
CA VAL A 148 3.43 -11.21 12.72
C VAL A 148 4.93 -11.01 12.83
N SER A 149 5.57 -10.66 11.72
CA SER A 149 6.99 -10.31 11.64
C SER A 149 7.15 -8.88 11.11
N LEU A 150 8.21 -8.22 11.57
CA LEU A 150 8.51 -6.83 11.22
C LEU A 150 9.86 -6.73 10.52
N SER A 151 9.90 -5.96 9.44
CA SER A 151 11.15 -5.47 8.85
C SER A 151 11.43 -4.06 9.38
N GLN A 152 12.67 -3.80 9.79
CA GLN A 152 13.05 -2.52 10.40
C GLN A 152 13.33 -1.43 9.37
N ALA A 153 14.11 -1.72 8.34
CA ALA A 153 14.51 -0.75 7.31
C ALA A 153 14.70 -1.47 5.95
N PRO A 154 13.76 -1.35 5.01
CA PRO A 154 12.51 -0.58 5.09
C PRO A 154 11.50 -1.19 6.07
N PHE A 155 10.62 -0.34 6.62
CA PHE A 155 9.47 -0.78 7.42
C PHE A 155 8.56 -1.66 6.58
N ALA A 156 8.30 -2.87 7.06
CA ALA A 156 7.28 -3.75 6.49
C ALA A 156 6.66 -4.64 7.56
N ILE A 157 5.42 -5.05 7.32
CA ILE A 157 4.68 -6.00 8.15
C ILE A 157 4.38 -7.23 7.31
N LEU A 158 4.72 -8.38 7.89
CA LEU A 158 4.44 -9.70 7.33
C LEU A 158 3.52 -10.45 8.30
N VAL A 159 2.38 -10.93 7.81
CA VAL A 159 1.45 -11.76 8.58
C VAL A 159 1.35 -13.12 7.92
N LYS A 160 1.68 -14.18 8.65
CA LYS A 160 1.62 -15.58 8.19
C LYS A 160 0.57 -16.35 8.96
N ARG A 161 -0.09 -17.29 8.29
CA ARG A 161 -0.89 -18.32 8.96
C ARG A 161 0.05 -19.35 9.59
N LYS A 162 -0.06 -19.60 10.90
CA LYS A 162 0.83 -20.55 11.58
C LYS A 162 0.65 -21.99 11.12
N SER A 163 -0.60 -22.41 10.91
CA SER A 163 -0.90 -23.82 10.57
C SER A 163 -0.33 -24.26 9.23
N THR A 164 -0.21 -23.36 8.24
CA THR A 164 0.26 -23.69 6.89
C THR A 164 1.54 -22.96 6.49
N GLY A 165 2.01 -21.99 7.29
CA GLY A 165 3.13 -21.12 6.95
C GLY A 165 2.85 -20.11 5.82
N VAL A 166 1.63 -20.07 5.28
CA VAL A 166 1.27 -19.21 4.14
C VAL A 166 1.27 -17.76 4.57
N THR A 167 1.99 -16.91 3.83
CA THR A 167 1.93 -15.45 3.96
C THR A 167 0.54 -14.97 3.56
N LEU A 168 -0.16 -14.36 4.50
CA LEU A 168 -1.45 -13.75 4.25
C LEU A 168 -1.23 -12.30 3.81
N PHE A 169 -0.46 -11.53 4.56
CA PHE A 169 -0.24 -10.12 4.29
C PHE A 169 1.27 -9.82 4.25
N ASP A 170 1.73 -9.07 3.26
CA ASP A 170 3.13 -8.66 3.13
C ASP A 170 3.24 -7.27 2.51
N SER A 171 3.51 -6.27 3.35
CA SER A 171 3.67 -4.90 2.90
C SER A 171 5.06 -4.54 2.37
N SER A 172 6.00 -5.50 2.27
CA SER A 172 7.34 -5.23 1.76
C SER A 172 7.38 -4.96 0.24
N THR A 173 6.28 -5.28 -0.45
CA THR A 173 6.17 -5.18 -1.91
C THR A 173 6.20 -3.75 -2.46
N SER A 174 5.79 -2.75 -1.68
CA SER A 174 5.77 -1.35 -2.12
C SER A 174 6.03 -0.37 -0.98
N PRO A 175 6.62 0.80 -1.25
CA PRO A 175 6.79 1.85 -0.25
C PRO A 175 5.46 2.30 0.36
N LEU A 176 5.46 2.48 1.68
CA LEU A 176 4.39 3.17 2.41
C LEU A 176 4.51 4.67 2.15
N ILE A 177 3.43 5.29 1.70
CA ILE A 177 3.33 6.75 1.57
C ILE A 177 2.17 7.20 2.44
N TYR A 178 2.44 8.16 3.33
CA TYR A 178 1.45 8.72 4.25
C TYR A 178 1.54 10.24 4.23
N ALA A 179 0.61 10.87 3.55
CA ALA A 179 0.47 12.31 3.43
C ALA A 179 -0.96 12.74 3.84
N ASP A 180 -1.15 14.04 4.04
CA ASP A 180 -2.41 14.59 4.54
C ASP A 180 -3.64 14.22 3.68
N GLN A 181 -3.47 14.08 2.37
CA GLN A 181 -4.56 13.73 1.44
C GLN A 181 -4.25 12.52 0.57
N PHE A 182 -3.20 11.76 0.90
CA PHE A 182 -2.80 10.58 0.14
C PHE A 182 -2.18 9.53 1.05
N ILE A 183 -2.79 8.35 1.10
CA ILE A 183 -2.24 7.20 1.82
C ILE A 183 -2.19 6.04 0.84
N LYS A 184 -0.98 5.48 0.67
CA LYS A 184 -0.75 4.28 -0.13
C LYS A 184 -0.16 3.20 0.74
N PHE A 185 -0.83 2.06 0.73
CA PHE A 185 -0.39 0.85 1.41
C PHE A 185 -0.67 -0.33 0.50
N SER A 186 0.31 -1.22 0.35
CA SER A 186 0.23 -2.34 -0.59
C SER A 186 0.52 -3.63 0.15
N SER A 187 0.00 -4.73 -0.39
CA SER A 187 0.31 -6.06 0.09
C SER A 187 0.39 -7.04 -1.07
N TYR A 188 1.25 -8.03 -0.92
CA TYR A 188 1.16 -9.27 -1.69
C TYR A 188 -0.12 -10.02 -1.35
N LEU A 189 -0.73 -10.66 -2.35
CA LEU A 189 -1.76 -11.67 -2.15
C LEU A 189 -1.20 -13.08 -2.28
N SER A 190 -1.59 -13.95 -1.36
CA SER A 190 -1.29 -15.38 -1.43
C SER A 190 -2.01 -16.14 -2.55
N SER A 191 -3.05 -15.54 -3.12
CA SER A 191 -3.94 -16.14 -4.11
C SER A 191 -4.41 -15.06 -5.09
N PRO A 192 -4.52 -15.36 -6.40
CA PRO A 192 -5.02 -14.40 -7.38
C PRO A 192 -6.54 -14.18 -7.30
N PHE A 193 -7.22 -14.83 -6.36
CA PHE A 193 -8.68 -14.84 -6.26
C PHE A 193 -9.15 -13.99 -5.08
N LEU A 194 -9.90 -12.94 -5.40
CA LEU A 194 -10.51 -12.03 -4.43
C LEU A 194 -12.03 -12.06 -4.51
N TYR A 195 -12.66 -11.73 -3.39
CA TYR A 195 -14.11 -11.54 -3.28
C TYR A 195 -14.37 -10.29 -2.43
N GLY A 196 -15.38 -9.50 -2.80
CA GLY A 196 -15.76 -8.27 -2.10
C GLY A 196 -15.50 -7.02 -2.92
N LEU A 197 -14.97 -5.96 -2.30
CA LEU A 197 -14.60 -4.71 -2.98
C LEU A 197 -15.76 -4.06 -3.76
N GLY A 198 -16.92 -3.95 -3.10
CA GLY A 198 -18.13 -3.34 -3.67
C GLY A 198 -18.27 -1.84 -3.34
N GLU A 199 -19.11 -1.08 -4.03
CA GLU A 199 -20.06 -1.52 -5.06
C GLU A 199 -19.53 -1.25 -6.48
N HIS A 200 -19.45 -2.31 -7.28
CA HIS A 200 -19.04 -2.29 -8.69
C HIS A 200 -19.81 -3.35 -9.45
N ARG A 201 -20.18 -3.09 -10.71
CA ARG A 201 -20.72 -4.12 -11.60
C ARG A 201 -19.57 -4.99 -12.12
N GLN A 202 -19.39 -6.17 -11.53
CA GLN A 202 -18.34 -7.13 -11.90
C GLN A 202 -18.74 -8.56 -11.49
N PRO A 203 -18.05 -9.61 -11.99
CA PRO A 203 -18.23 -10.97 -11.48
C PRO A 203 -17.95 -11.03 -9.97
N LEU A 204 -18.61 -11.99 -9.29
CA LEU A 204 -18.42 -12.21 -7.86
C LEU A 204 -16.97 -12.54 -7.50
N LEU A 205 -16.34 -13.42 -8.31
CA LEU A 205 -14.93 -13.75 -8.21
C LEU A 205 -14.13 -12.72 -9.00
N ILE A 206 -13.25 -12.00 -8.31
CA ILE A 206 -12.26 -11.12 -8.92
C ILE A 206 -10.97 -11.91 -9.10
N ASN A 207 -10.60 -12.19 -10.35
CA ASN A 207 -9.31 -12.77 -10.70
C ASN A 207 -8.33 -11.62 -11.00
N VAL A 208 -7.18 -11.58 -10.33
CA VAL A 208 -6.13 -10.57 -10.55
C VAL A 208 -4.92 -11.10 -11.31
N THR A 209 -4.98 -12.35 -11.80
CA THR A 209 -3.88 -12.97 -12.56
C THR A 209 -3.63 -12.17 -13.84
N ASN A 210 -2.46 -11.52 -13.93
CA ASN A 210 -2.03 -10.73 -15.09
C ASN A 210 -3.01 -9.60 -15.49
N GLU A 211 -3.93 -9.21 -14.62
CA GLU A 211 -4.93 -8.17 -14.86
C GLU A 211 -4.71 -6.98 -13.93
N TRP A 212 -4.49 -5.81 -14.52
CA TRP A 212 -4.39 -4.57 -13.79
C TRP A 212 -5.76 -3.93 -13.65
N ARG A 213 -6.26 -3.79 -12.42
CA ARG A 213 -7.59 -3.26 -12.15
C ARG A 213 -7.52 -2.08 -11.18
N LYS A 214 -8.30 -1.04 -11.46
CA LYS A 214 -8.53 0.09 -10.56
C LYS A 214 -10.00 0.11 -10.15
N LEU A 215 -10.25 -0.13 -8.86
CA LEU A 215 -11.57 -0.06 -8.26
C LEU A 215 -11.68 1.24 -7.46
N THR A 216 -12.70 2.05 -7.73
CA THR A 216 -12.84 3.38 -7.14
C THR A 216 -13.94 3.35 -6.09
N PHE A 217 -13.63 3.77 -4.87
CA PHE A 217 -14.56 3.73 -3.74
C PHE A 217 -15.01 5.14 -3.37
N TRP A 218 -15.97 5.65 -4.13
CA TRP A 218 -16.61 6.94 -3.92
C TRP A 218 -18.10 6.80 -4.26
N THR A 219 -18.99 6.98 -3.28
CA THR A 219 -20.42 6.75 -3.51
C THR A 219 -20.94 7.74 -4.56
N ARG A 220 -21.56 7.22 -5.61
CA ARG A 220 -22.06 8.02 -6.73
C ARG A 220 -23.38 7.46 -7.22
N ASP A 221 -24.35 8.36 -7.39
CA ASP A 221 -25.59 8.05 -8.08
C ASP A 221 -25.32 7.92 -9.60
N GLN A 222 -25.37 6.69 -10.10
CA GLN A 222 -25.31 6.36 -11.51
C GLN A 222 -25.85 4.96 -11.75
N TYR A 223 -26.40 4.71 -12.95
CA TYR A 223 -26.85 3.37 -13.31
C TYR A 223 -25.69 2.35 -13.36
N PRO A 224 -25.91 1.07 -13.03
CA PRO A 224 -24.83 0.08 -12.93
C PRO A 224 -24.09 -0.21 -14.25
N VAL A 225 -22.90 0.35 -14.40
CA VAL A 225 -21.94 0.03 -15.47
C VAL A 225 -20.62 -0.48 -14.92
N GLN A 226 -19.85 -1.16 -15.76
CA GLN A 226 -18.53 -1.67 -15.38
C GLN A 226 -17.52 -0.52 -15.25
N ASN A 227 -16.45 -0.75 -14.48
CA ASN A 227 -15.31 0.17 -14.32
C ASN A 227 -15.65 1.57 -13.76
N VAL A 228 -16.73 1.67 -13.00
CA VAL A 228 -17.13 2.90 -12.30
C VAL A 228 -17.51 2.61 -10.86
N ASN A 229 -17.40 3.63 -10.00
CA ASN A 229 -17.83 3.63 -8.61
C ASN A 229 -19.36 3.79 -8.47
N LEU A 230 -20.06 2.88 -7.80
CA LEU A 230 -21.53 2.93 -7.69
C LEU A 230 -22.01 3.50 -6.34
N TYR A 231 -23.19 3.09 -5.87
CA TYR A 231 -23.89 3.71 -4.74
C TYR A 231 -23.21 3.41 -3.40
N GLY A 232 -22.68 2.20 -3.22
CA GLY A 232 -22.08 1.73 -1.98
C GLY A 232 -20.55 1.74 -1.94
N LYS A 233 -20.02 1.70 -0.72
CA LYS A 233 -18.59 1.60 -0.44
C LYS A 233 -18.31 0.53 0.63
N TYR A 234 -17.77 -0.60 0.18
CA TYR A 234 -17.47 -1.78 0.99
C TYR A 234 -16.06 -2.29 0.68
N ILE A 235 -15.10 -1.93 1.54
CA ILE A 235 -13.66 -2.25 1.37
C ILE A 235 -13.29 -3.63 1.97
N HIS A 236 -14.28 -4.44 2.33
CA HIS A 236 -14.04 -5.76 2.90
C HIS A 236 -13.66 -6.75 1.80
N THR A 237 -12.64 -7.55 2.05
CA THR A 237 -12.38 -8.77 1.26
C THR A 237 -12.59 -9.99 2.14
N ARG A 238 -13.14 -11.09 1.59
CA ARG A 238 -13.25 -12.34 2.37
C ARG A 238 -11.90 -13.05 2.59
N HIS A 239 -10.83 -12.59 1.95
CA HIS A 239 -9.46 -13.01 2.27
C HIS A 239 -8.80 -12.12 3.34
N PHE A 240 -9.19 -10.84 3.46
CA PHE A 240 -8.68 -9.88 4.45
C PHE A 240 -9.77 -8.88 4.89
N PRO A 241 -10.15 -8.87 6.18
CA PRO A 241 -10.93 -7.77 6.72
C PRO A 241 -10.00 -6.59 7.05
N VAL A 242 -9.68 -5.75 6.07
CA VAL A 242 -9.07 -4.43 6.34
C VAL A 242 -10.17 -3.39 6.13
N HIS A 243 -10.50 -2.63 7.18
CA HIS A 243 -11.39 -1.47 7.07
C HIS A 243 -10.55 -0.24 7.32
N GLN A 244 -10.35 0.56 6.28
CA GLN A 244 -10.24 2.02 6.30
C GLN A 244 -9.91 2.49 4.87
N TYR A 245 -10.09 3.79 4.62
CA TYR A 245 -9.95 4.41 3.32
C TYR A 245 -8.49 4.35 2.87
N PHE A 246 -8.15 3.46 1.94
CA PHE A 246 -6.82 3.38 1.36
C PHE A 246 -6.90 3.13 -0.13
N MET A 247 -5.98 3.71 -0.89
CA MET A 247 -5.62 3.17 -2.19
C MET A 247 -4.85 1.88 -1.92
N ILE A 248 -5.57 0.78 -1.72
CA ILE A 248 -4.95 -0.54 -1.59
C ILE A 248 -4.58 -0.98 -3.00
N HIS A 249 -3.30 -0.84 -3.34
CA HIS A 249 -2.76 -1.56 -4.48
C HIS A 249 -2.56 -3.01 -4.07
N ILE A 250 -3.50 -3.85 -4.51
CA ILE A 250 -3.48 -5.29 -4.31
C ILE A 250 -2.85 -5.92 -5.56
N ARG A 251 -1.86 -6.79 -5.37
CA ARG A 251 -1.30 -7.65 -6.43
C ARG A 251 -1.34 -9.10 -6.00
#